data_AF-A0A8H2JJD4-F1
#
_entry.id   AF-A0A8H2JJD4-F1
#
_cell.length_a   1.000
_cell.length_b   1.000
_cell.length_c   1.000
_cell.angle_alpha   90.00
_cell.angle_beta   90.00
_cell.angle_gamma   90.00
#
_symmetry.space_group_name_H-M   'P 1'
#
loop_
_entity.id
_entity.type
_entity.pdbx_description
1 polymer ?
#
loop_
_entity_poly.entity_id
_entity_poly.type
_entity_poly.pdbx_seq_one_letter_code
_entity_poly.pdbx_strand_id
1 'polypeptide(L)'
;EAIRELAIRFADVPMLSRTHGQPASPTTLGKELANVVYRLERQIAQVAAVPLLGRINGAVGNYNAHLSAYPEIDWEANARAFIEDELGLGFNPYTTQIEPHDYIAELFDAIARFNTILIDFDRDIWGYISLGYFKQRTIAGEIGSSTIPHKVNPIDFENSE
;
A
#
# COMPACT_ATOMS: atom_id res chain seq x y z
N GLU A 1 -8.61 1.45 -8.84
CA GLU A 1 -9.67 1.60 -9.86
C GLU A 1 -10.57 2.81 -9.65
N ALA A 2 -11.26 2.97 -8.52
CA ALA A 2 -12.16 4.12 -8.31
C ALA A 2 -11.52 5.50 -8.61
N ILE A 3 -10.28 5.76 -8.16
CA ILE A 3 -9.57 7.01 -8.45
C ILE A 3 -9.30 7.17 -9.97
N ARG A 4 -9.01 6.06 -10.68
CA ARG A 4 -8.82 6.07 -12.14
C ARG A 4 -10.11 6.44 -12.86
N GLU A 5 -11.24 5.87 -12.44
CA GLU A 5 -12.54 6.21 -13.02
C GLU A 5 -12.86 7.70 -12.83
N LEU A 6 -12.55 8.27 -11.66
CA LEU A 6 -12.70 9.70 -11.41
C LEU A 6 -11.73 10.53 -12.25
N ALA A 7 -10.49 10.06 -12.42
CA ALA A 7 -9.49 10.71 -13.27
C ALA A 7 -9.98 10.82 -14.73
N ILE A 8 -10.56 9.74 -15.27
CA ILE A 8 -11.14 9.72 -16.61
C ILE A 8 -12.38 10.61 -16.67
N ARG A 9 -13.29 10.49 -15.70
CA ARG A 9 -14.54 11.26 -15.66
C ARG A 9 -14.32 12.77 -15.62
N PHE A 10 -13.27 13.20 -14.91
CA PHE A 10 -12.97 14.62 -14.71
C PHE A 10 -11.78 15.11 -15.55
N ALA A 11 -11.40 14.36 -16.60
CA ALA A 11 -10.24 14.67 -17.45
C ALA A 11 -10.29 16.08 -18.05
N ASP A 12 -11.48 16.57 -18.41
CA ASP A 12 -11.68 17.87 -19.04
C ASP A 12 -12.17 18.96 -18.07
N VAL A 13 -12.26 18.68 -16.76
CA VAL A 13 -12.73 19.66 -15.77
C VAL A 13 -11.56 20.57 -15.38
N PRO A 14 -11.53 21.85 -15.84
CA PRO A 14 -10.43 22.74 -15.52
C PRO A 14 -10.40 23.10 -14.03
N MET A 15 -9.20 23.20 -13.48
CA MET A 15 -8.95 23.50 -12.07
C MET A 15 -7.85 24.54 -11.95
N LEU A 16 -8.05 25.54 -11.10
CA LEU A 16 -7.01 26.50 -10.75
C LEU A 16 -6.01 25.82 -9.81
N SER A 17 -4.84 25.45 -10.34
CA SER A 17 -3.77 24.84 -9.55
C SER A 17 -3.29 25.75 -8.43
N ARG A 18 -2.70 25.16 -7.39
CA ARG A 18 -2.06 25.90 -6.31
C ARG A 18 -0.65 25.41 -6.06
N THR A 19 0.31 26.32 -6.07
CA THR A 19 1.71 26.07 -5.68
C THR A 19 2.06 27.00 -4.53
N HIS A 20 2.62 26.49 -3.44
CA HIS A 20 2.74 27.24 -2.18
C HIS A 20 1.39 27.81 -1.67
N GLY A 21 0.29 27.14 -2.01
CA GLY A 21 -1.08 27.59 -1.72
C GLY A 21 -1.59 28.75 -2.60
N GLN A 22 -0.75 29.33 -3.46
CA GLN A 22 -1.09 30.47 -4.32
C GLN A 22 -1.62 30.01 -5.69
N PRO A 23 -2.53 30.78 -6.34
CA PRO A 23 -2.97 30.52 -7.71
C PRO A 23 -1.80 30.32 -8.69
N ALA A 24 -1.87 29.27 -9.50
CA ALA A 24 -0.87 28.93 -10.51
C ALA A 24 -1.51 28.62 -11.86
N SER A 25 -0.70 28.21 -12.84
CA SER A 25 -1.20 27.81 -14.17
C SER A 25 -2.27 26.71 -14.05
N PRO A 26 -3.37 26.76 -14.82
CA PRO A 26 -4.45 25.79 -14.72
C PRO A 26 -3.99 24.34 -14.97
N THR A 27 -4.71 23.40 -14.35
CA THR A 27 -4.64 21.95 -14.59
C THR A 27 -6.07 21.45 -14.85
N THR A 28 -6.26 20.13 -14.92
CA THR A 28 -7.60 19.53 -14.80
C THR A 28 -7.69 18.65 -13.57
N LEU A 29 -8.89 18.56 -12.98
CA LEU A 29 -9.12 17.73 -11.81
C LEU A 29 -8.75 16.26 -12.10
N GLY A 30 -9.14 15.75 -13.27
CA GLY A 30 -8.80 14.41 -13.69
C GLY A 30 -7.28 14.18 -13.80
N LYS A 31 -6.55 15.20 -14.26
CA LYS A 31 -5.08 15.13 -14.34
C LYS A 31 -4.42 15.09 -12.95
N GLU A 32 -4.94 15.77 -11.94
CA GLU A 32 -4.41 15.64 -10.57
C GLU A 32 -4.68 14.25 -9.97
N LEU A 33 -5.87 13.69 -10.20
CA LEU A 33 -6.18 12.32 -9.79
C LEU A 33 -5.31 11.28 -10.52
N ALA A 34 -5.00 11.50 -11.79
CA ALA A 34 -4.13 10.62 -12.57
C ALA A 34 -2.69 10.54 -12.01
N ASN A 35 -2.16 11.62 -11.43
CA ASN A 35 -0.86 11.58 -10.74
C ASN A 35 -0.87 10.57 -9.58
N VAL A 36 -1.94 10.60 -8.79
CA VAL A 36 -2.10 9.71 -7.62
C VAL A 36 -2.22 8.27 -8.09
N VAL A 37 -3.05 8.00 -9.09
CA VAL A 37 -3.20 6.66 -9.68
C VAL A 37 -1.85 6.10 -10.12
N TYR A 38 -1.08 6.87 -10.88
CA TYR A 38 0.23 6.43 -11.36
C TYR A 38 1.20 6.09 -10.22
N ARG A 39 1.21 6.91 -9.16
CA ARG A 39 2.05 6.67 -7.97
C ARG A 39 1.62 5.41 -7.23
N LEU A 40 0.31 5.20 -7.03
CA LEU A 40 -0.23 4.02 -6.35
C LEU A 40 0.07 2.74 -7.13
N GLU A 41 -0.10 2.74 -8.45
CA GLU A 41 0.22 1.57 -9.29
C GLU A 41 1.68 1.14 -9.21
N ARG A 42 2.60 2.11 -9.19
CA ARG A 42 4.01 1.82 -8.98
C ARG A 42 4.27 1.12 -7.65
N GLN A 43 3.55 1.52 -6.60
CA GLN A 43 3.71 0.86 -5.29
C GLN A 43 3.02 -0.49 -5.23
N ILE A 44 1.86 -0.67 -5.86
CA ILE A 44 1.19 -1.97 -6.00
C ILE A 44 2.13 -2.97 -6.68
N ALA A 45 2.76 -2.57 -7.79
CA ALA A 45 3.71 -3.43 -8.49
C ALA A 45 4.92 -3.80 -7.61
N GLN A 46 5.43 -2.87 -6.80
CA GLN A 46 6.54 -3.14 -5.88
C GLN A 46 6.13 -4.08 -4.74
N VAL A 47 4.97 -3.87 -4.12
CA VAL A 47 4.44 -4.76 -3.08
C VAL A 47 4.28 -6.18 -3.63
N ALA A 48 3.71 -6.31 -4.83
CA ALA A 48 3.52 -7.60 -5.49
C ALA A 48 4.85 -8.29 -5.88
N ALA A 49 5.94 -7.53 -6.01
CA ALA A 49 7.25 -8.05 -6.37
C ALA A 49 8.13 -8.43 -5.17
N VAL A 50 7.71 -8.14 -3.92
CA VAL A 50 8.49 -8.52 -2.74
C VAL A 50 8.47 -10.04 -2.59
N PRO A 51 9.64 -10.72 -2.56
CA PRO A 51 9.68 -12.16 -2.41
C PRO A 51 9.23 -12.55 -1.00
N LEU A 52 8.25 -13.45 -0.88
CA LEU A 52 7.88 -14.02 0.42
C LEU A 52 8.77 -15.24 0.68
N LEU A 53 9.66 -15.13 1.67
CA LEU A 53 10.68 -16.15 1.91
C LEU A 53 10.30 -17.12 3.03
N GLY A 54 10.72 -18.38 2.87
CA GLY A 54 10.55 -19.44 3.85
C GLY A 54 11.87 -20.20 4.07
N ARG A 55 12.00 -20.83 5.25
CA ARG A 55 13.19 -21.61 5.62
C ARG A 55 12.82 -22.83 6.44
N ILE A 56 13.56 -23.92 6.28
CA ILE A 56 13.47 -25.12 7.13
C ILE A 56 14.82 -25.86 7.18
N ASN A 57 15.68 -25.46 8.11
CA ASN A 57 17.06 -25.97 8.23
C ASN A 57 17.46 -26.29 9.69
N GLY A 58 16.45 -26.57 10.53
CA GLY A 58 16.62 -27.06 11.89
C GLY A 58 16.97 -25.99 12.93
N ALA A 59 17.48 -26.45 14.08
CA ALA A 59 17.59 -25.64 15.30
C ALA A 59 18.46 -24.38 15.17
N VAL A 60 19.49 -24.42 14.31
CA VAL A 60 20.48 -23.34 14.13
C VAL A 60 20.93 -23.22 12.66
N GLY A 61 20.12 -23.64 11.70
CA GLY A 61 20.39 -23.41 10.28
C GLY A 61 21.29 -24.42 9.55
N ASN A 62 21.61 -25.57 10.16
CA ASN A 62 22.62 -26.51 9.64
C ASN A 62 22.13 -27.96 9.45
N TYR A 63 20.81 -28.20 9.56
CA TYR A 63 20.23 -29.54 9.40
C TYR A 63 20.75 -30.63 10.38
N ASN A 64 21.49 -30.28 11.44
CA ASN A 64 22.18 -31.21 12.35
C ASN A 64 21.36 -32.45 12.77
N ALA A 65 20.13 -32.26 13.23
CA ALA A 65 19.26 -33.37 13.66
C ALA A 65 18.84 -34.27 12.49
N HIS A 66 18.59 -33.67 11.33
CA HIS A 66 18.21 -34.38 10.11
C HIS A 66 19.37 -35.24 9.60
N LEU A 67 20.57 -34.66 9.50
CA LEU A 67 21.80 -35.35 9.10
C LEU A 67 22.20 -36.45 10.10
N SER A 68 21.95 -36.25 11.39
CA SER A 68 22.22 -37.27 12.42
C SER A 68 21.33 -38.51 12.27
N ALA A 69 20.11 -38.36 11.75
CA ALA A 69 19.17 -39.46 11.58
C ALA A 69 19.27 -40.09 10.19
N TYR A 70 19.44 -39.25 9.16
CA TYR A 70 19.46 -39.65 7.75
C TYR A 70 20.56 -38.88 7.01
N PRO A 71 21.82 -39.33 7.09
CA PRO A 71 22.96 -38.64 6.49
C PRO A 71 22.99 -38.72 4.95
N GLU A 72 22.28 -39.70 4.36
CA GLU A 72 22.26 -39.94 2.91
C GLU A 72 21.23 -39.08 2.17
N ILE A 73 20.38 -38.33 2.88
CA ILE A 73 19.36 -37.45 2.27
C ILE A 73 19.99 -36.07 2.02
N ASP A 74 19.80 -35.55 0.81
CA ASP A 74 20.05 -34.14 0.50
C ASP A 74 18.95 -33.28 1.14
N TRP A 75 19.22 -32.83 2.36
CA TRP A 75 18.26 -32.06 3.14
C TRP A 75 18.07 -30.63 2.63
N GLU A 76 19.04 -30.05 1.93
CA GLU A 76 18.86 -28.73 1.31
C GLU A 76 17.91 -28.84 0.12
N ALA A 77 18.09 -29.84 -0.75
CA ALA A 77 17.18 -30.10 -1.86
C ALA A 77 15.77 -30.43 -1.36
N ASN A 78 15.65 -31.24 -0.30
CA ASN A 78 14.36 -31.55 0.32
C ASN A 78 13.67 -30.32 0.90
N ALA A 79 14.41 -29.47 1.62
CA ALA A 79 13.90 -28.23 2.19
C ALA A 79 13.45 -27.25 1.09
N ARG A 80 14.24 -27.11 0.02
CA ARG A 80 13.88 -26.28 -1.13
C ARG A 80 12.57 -26.74 -1.77
N ALA A 81 12.47 -28.03 -2.10
CA ALA A 81 11.25 -28.58 -2.70
C ALA A 81 10.03 -28.37 -1.80
N PHE A 82 10.18 -28.56 -0.49
CA PHE A 82 9.10 -28.29 0.46
C PHE A 82 8.68 -26.81 0.47
N ILE A 83 9.63 -25.87 0.48
CA ILE A 83 9.33 -24.43 0.53
C ILE A 83 8.78 -23.92 -0.80
N GLU A 84 9.38 -24.30 -1.92
CA GLU A 84 9.04 -23.79 -3.26
C GLU A 84 7.83 -24.51 -3.86
N ASP A 85 7.79 -25.84 -3.84
CA ASP A 85 6.79 -26.62 -4.57
C ASP A 85 5.51 -26.84 -3.75
N GLU A 86 5.62 -27.11 -2.44
CA GLU A 86 4.47 -27.41 -1.59
C GLU A 86 3.86 -26.14 -0.96
N LEU A 87 4.69 -25.15 -0.61
CA LEU A 87 4.24 -23.92 0.05
C LEU A 87 4.18 -22.70 -0.87
N GLY A 88 4.83 -22.73 -2.04
CA GLY A 88 4.84 -21.61 -2.98
C GLY A 88 5.60 -20.37 -2.49
N LEU A 89 6.59 -20.55 -1.60
CA LEU A 89 7.43 -19.48 -1.07
C LEU A 89 8.82 -19.51 -1.71
N GLY A 90 9.56 -18.41 -1.64
CA GLY A 90 10.98 -18.38 -2.01
C GLY A 90 11.83 -19.06 -0.94
N PHE A 91 12.75 -19.96 -1.35
CA PHE A 91 13.63 -20.62 -0.41
C PHE A 91 14.76 -19.70 0.09
N ASN A 92 14.87 -19.55 1.41
CA ASN A 92 16.00 -18.90 2.07
C ASN A 92 16.97 -19.95 2.65
N PRO A 93 18.10 -20.27 1.96
CA PRO A 93 19.01 -21.32 2.38
C PRO A 93 19.83 -20.98 3.63
N TYR A 94 20.06 -19.68 3.91
CA TYR A 94 21.00 -19.24 4.94
C TYR A 94 20.27 -18.49 6.05
N THR A 95 20.04 -19.18 7.16
CA THR A 95 19.35 -18.60 8.31
C THR A 95 19.98 -19.08 9.60
N THR A 96 19.63 -18.43 10.71
CA THR A 96 19.94 -18.94 12.04
C THR A 96 18.80 -19.85 12.52
N GLN A 97 18.47 -19.84 13.81
CA GLN A 97 17.24 -20.45 14.31
C GLN A 97 15.99 -19.77 13.75
N ILE A 98 16.06 -18.54 13.25
CA ILE A 98 14.91 -17.80 12.71
C ILE A 98 15.13 -17.49 11.23
N GLU A 99 14.03 -17.25 10.50
CA GLU A 99 14.10 -16.50 9.25
C GLU A 99 14.51 -15.05 9.59
N PRO A 100 15.43 -14.41 8.84
CA PRO A 100 16.00 -13.11 9.23
C PRO A 100 15.03 -11.92 9.16
N HIS A 101 13.87 -12.08 8.53
CA HIS A 101 12.80 -11.09 8.42
C HIS A 101 13.10 -9.90 7.51
N ASP A 102 14.14 -9.98 6.68
CA ASP A 102 14.50 -8.93 5.72
C ASP A 102 13.34 -8.66 4.74
N TYR A 103 12.73 -9.71 4.19
CA TYR A 103 11.62 -9.57 3.25
C TYR A 103 10.36 -8.96 3.89
N ILE A 104 10.19 -9.13 5.22
CA ILE A 104 9.08 -8.51 5.96
C ILE A 104 9.30 -7.00 6.03
N ALA A 105 10.53 -6.55 6.29
CA ALA A 105 10.87 -5.13 6.24
C ALA A 105 10.66 -4.56 4.83
N GLU A 106 11.10 -5.26 3.78
CA GLU A 106 10.89 -4.86 2.39
C GLU A 106 9.39 -4.70 2.04
N LEU A 107 8.57 -5.65 2.50
CA LEU A 107 7.12 -5.62 2.32
C LEU A 107 6.49 -4.43 3.05
N PHE A 108 6.83 -4.23 4.32
CA PHE A 108 6.29 -3.14 5.13
C PHE A 108 6.72 -1.77 4.62
N ASP A 109 7.96 -1.62 4.14
CA ASP A 109 8.43 -0.38 3.52
C ASP A 109 7.67 -0.08 2.23
N ALA A 110 7.39 -1.10 1.40
CA ALA A 110 6.60 -0.93 0.19
C ALA A 110 5.15 -0.48 0.49
N ILE A 111 4.55 -1.05 1.53
CA ILE A 111 3.22 -0.67 2.03
C ILE A 111 3.26 0.75 2.63
N ALA A 112 4.27 1.09 3.42
CA ALA A 112 4.42 2.42 4.01
C ALA A 112 4.53 3.51 2.93
N ARG A 113 5.24 3.24 1.83
CA ARG A 113 5.30 4.14 0.67
C ARG A 113 3.94 4.31 0.00
N PHE A 114 3.16 3.24 -0.14
CA PHE A 114 1.78 3.32 -0.64
C PHE A 114 0.92 4.20 0.28
N ASN A 115 0.96 3.96 1.59
CA ASN A 115 0.17 4.70 2.57
C ASN A 115 0.57 6.18 2.61
N THR A 116 1.84 6.51 2.42
CA THR A 116 2.30 7.91 2.32
C THR A 116 1.68 8.64 1.12
N ILE A 117 1.48 7.94 0.00
CA ILE A 117 0.77 8.50 -1.17
C ILE A 117 -0.72 8.68 -0.85
N LEU A 118 -1.31 7.78 -0.05
CA LEU A 118 -2.70 7.88 0.36
C LEU A 118 -2.92 9.06 1.32
N ILE A 119 -2.03 9.28 2.29
CA ILE A 119 -2.05 10.47 3.17
C ILE A 119 -2.00 11.77 2.35
N ASP A 120 -1.12 11.83 1.35
CA ASP A 120 -1.01 12.97 0.45
C ASP A 120 -2.33 13.21 -0.33
N PHE A 121 -2.95 12.13 -0.82
CA PHE A 121 -4.26 12.19 -1.47
C PHE A 121 -5.37 12.65 -0.52
N ASP A 122 -5.46 12.10 0.69
CA ASP A 122 -6.49 12.43 1.68
C ASP A 122 -6.42 13.91 2.06
N ARG A 123 -5.20 14.44 2.26
CA ARG A 123 -4.95 15.87 2.52
C ARG A 123 -5.34 16.77 1.35
N ASP A 124 -5.01 16.38 0.12
CA ASP A 124 -5.41 17.13 -1.07
C ASP A 124 -6.94 17.15 -1.24
N ILE A 125 -7.62 16.00 -1.07
CA ILE A 125 -9.08 15.92 -1.13
C ILE A 125 -9.73 16.75 -0.01
N TRP A 126 -9.21 16.68 1.21
CA TRP A 126 -9.64 17.54 2.32
C TRP A 126 -9.53 19.02 1.94
N GLY A 127 -8.42 19.42 1.33
CA GLY A 127 -8.19 20.78 0.83
C GLY A 127 -9.17 21.18 -0.27
N TYR A 128 -9.43 20.29 -1.23
CA TYR A 128 -10.40 20.53 -2.30
C TYR A 128 -11.84 20.65 -1.78
N ILE A 129 -12.21 19.88 -0.76
CA ILE A 129 -13.51 20.02 -0.07
C ILE A 129 -13.58 21.37 0.64
N SER A 130 -12.53 21.77 1.36
CA SER A 130 -12.43 23.07 2.04
C SER A 130 -12.54 24.26 1.06
N LEU A 131 -11.93 24.15 -0.12
CA LEU A 131 -12.02 25.14 -1.20
C LEU A 131 -13.34 25.09 -2.01
N GLY A 132 -14.22 24.13 -1.71
CA GLY A 132 -15.51 23.98 -2.38
C GLY A 132 -15.43 23.39 -3.79
N TYR A 133 -14.33 22.74 -4.16
CA TYR A 133 -14.22 22.00 -5.43
C TYR A 133 -15.08 20.74 -5.42
N PHE A 134 -15.29 20.16 -4.23
CA PHE A 134 -16.19 19.03 -4.03
C PHE A 134 -17.31 19.38 -3.05
N LYS A 135 -18.48 18.79 -3.30
CA LYS A 135 -19.57 18.69 -2.32
C LYS A 135 -19.73 17.24 -1.92
N GLN A 136 -20.09 17.03 -0.66
CA GLN A 136 -20.27 15.71 -0.09
C GLN A 136 -21.76 15.33 -0.13
N ARG A 137 -22.04 14.08 -0.47
CA ARG A 137 -23.40 13.52 -0.40
C ARG A 137 -23.71 13.23 1.07
N THR A 138 -24.84 13.72 1.56
CA THR A 138 -25.31 13.43 2.93
C THR A 138 -26.32 12.28 2.92
N ILE A 139 -26.33 11.48 3.99
CA ILE A 139 -27.38 10.48 4.24
C ILE A 139 -28.36 11.04 5.26
N ALA A 140 -29.67 10.86 5.03
CA ALA A 140 -30.69 11.34 5.94
C ALA A 140 -30.50 10.72 7.34
N GLY A 141 -30.42 11.57 8.37
CA GLY A 141 -30.20 11.15 9.75
C GLY A 141 -28.74 11.24 10.23
N GLU A 142 -27.77 11.46 9.33
CA GLU A 142 -26.39 11.72 9.76
C GLU A 142 -26.24 13.09 10.42
N ILE A 143 -25.50 13.11 11.53
CA ILE A 143 -25.19 14.34 12.27
C ILE A 143 -23.75 14.74 11.93
N GLY A 144 -23.58 15.79 11.11
CA GLY A 144 -22.24 16.29 10.78
C GLY A 144 -21.56 17.06 11.92
N SER A 145 -22.34 17.66 12.84
CA SER A 145 -21.84 18.26 14.08
C SER A 145 -22.96 18.31 15.12
N SER A 146 -22.62 18.04 16.38
CA SER A 146 -23.56 18.10 17.51
C SER A 146 -24.08 19.51 17.79
N THR A 147 -23.39 20.56 17.34
CA THR A 147 -23.71 21.96 17.64
C THR A 147 -23.88 22.84 16.39
N ILE A 148 -23.42 22.38 15.23
CA ILE A 148 -23.44 23.15 13.98
C ILE A 148 -24.30 22.41 12.93
N PRO A 149 -25.61 22.67 12.85
CA PRO A 149 -26.56 21.82 12.11
C PRO A 149 -26.39 21.84 10.58
N HIS A 150 -25.64 22.80 10.03
CA HIS A 150 -25.37 22.89 8.59
C HIS A 150 -24.02 22.27 8.18
N LYS A 151 -23.26 21.72 9.13
CA LYS A 151 -21.90 21.26 8.90
C LYS A 151 -21.87 19.87 8.28
N VAL A 152 -21.05 19.69 7.25
CA VAL A 152 -20.75 18.40 6.61
C VAL A 152 -19.23 18.31 6.52
N ASN A 153 -18.63 17.33 7.21
CA ASN A 153 -17.18 17.19 7.35
C ASN A 153 -16.67 16.01 6.51
N PRO A 154 -15.46 16.09 5.94
CA PRO A 154 -14.83 14.98 5.23
C PRO A 154 -14.26 13.91 6.18
N ILE A 155 -15.08 13.40 7.10
CA ILE A 155 -14.65 12.53 8.21
C ILE A 155 -14.00 11.24 7.74
N ASP A 156 -14.40 10.72 6.57
CA ASP A 156 -13.84 9.47 6.04
C ASP A 156 -12.38 9.65 5.61
N PHE A 157 -12.06 10.80 5.00
CA PHE A 157 -10.68 11.15 4.63
C PHE A 157 -9.84 11.51 5.86
N GLU A 158 -10.44 12.18 6.85
CA GLU A 158 -9.77 12.47 8.14
C GLU A 158 -9.50 11.19 8.96
N ASN A 159 -10.29 10.13 8.78
CA ASN A 159 -10.06 8.84 9.42
C ASN A 159 -9.04 7.96 8.68
N SER A 160 -8.95 8.12 7.36
CA SER A 160 -8.02 7.39 6.49
C SER A 160 -6.57 7.87 6.65
N GLU A 161 -6.37 9.17 6.91
CA GLU A 161 -5.07 9.78 7.21
C GLU A 161 -4.37 9.17 8.44
#